data_AF-A0A0D2MRI0-F1
#
_entry.id   AF-A0A0D2MRI0-F1
#
_cell.length_a   1.000
_cell.length_b   1.000
_cell.length_c   1.000
_cell.angle_alpha   90.00
_cell.angle_beta   90.00
_cell.angle_gamma   90.00
#
_symmetry.space_group_name_H-M   'P 1'
#
loop_
_entity.id
_entity.type
_entity.pdbx_description
1 polymer ?
#
loop_
_entity_poly.entity_id
_entity_poly.type
_entity_poly.pdbx_seq_one_letter_code
_entity_poly.pdbx_strand_id
1 'polypeptide(L)'
;MFLAGNKVTRAVDSYAFGVLMYEVYTKKRAYSGLPRQAVIERVHKMGMRPRFPSTTPAAIAQLAQACWQQTPSQRPCFTDITEALEQLAADLADAAAAAAAGTGPPPAL
;
A
#
# COMPACT_ATOMS: atom_id res chain seq x y z
N MET A 1 1.95 -12.52 8.26
CA MET A 1 2.68 -13.70 8.77
C MET A 1 2.10 -14.06 10.12
N PHE A 2 1.49 -15.25 10.25
CA PHE A 2 0.56 -15.55 11.34
C PHE A 2 1.24 -16.30 12.48
N LEU A 3 0.85 -15.96 13.71
CA LEU A 3 1.18 -16.68 14.92
C LEU A 3 0.21 -17.87 15.07
N ALA A 4 0.73 -19.04 15.45
CA ALA A 4 -0.11 -20.19 15.78
C ALA A 4 -1.02 -19.83 16.97
N GLY A 5 -2.34 -19.93 16.78
CA GLY A 5 -3.36 -19.59 17.78
C GLY A 5 -4.20 -18.34 17.47
N ASN A 6 -3.87 -17.54 16.45
CA ASN A 6 -4.71 -16.40 16.04
C ASN A 6 -5.80 -16.83 15.04
N LYS A 7 -7.03 -16.29 15.20
CA LYS A 7 -8.12 -16.47 14.23
C LYS A 7 -7.70 -15.96 12.85
N VAL A 8 -7.73 -16.83 11.86
CA VAL A 8 -7.62 -16.45 10.45
C VAL A 8 -8.94 -15.79 10.05
N THR A 9 -8.90 -14.54 9.59
CA THR A 9 -10.07 -13.76 9.18
C THR A 9 -9.75 -13.02 7.87
N ARG A 10 -10.75 -12.51 7.16
CA ARG A 10 -10.49 -11.75 5.91
C ARG A 10 -9.53 -10.55 6.09
N ALA A 11 -9.48 -9.99 7.31
CA ALA A 11 -8.56 -8.93 7.69
C ALA A 11 -7.08 -9.34 7.66
N VAL A 12 -6.79 -10.64 7.74
CA VAL A 12 -5.46 -11.19 7.53
C VAL A 12 -5.01 -10.99 6.08
N ASP A 13 -5.90 -11.25 5.13
CA ASP A 13 -5.61 -11.12 3.71
C ASP A 13 -5.44 -9.64 3.32
N SER A 14 -6.27 -8.74 3.88
CA SER A 14 -6.08 -7.29 3.73
C SER A 14 -4.69 -6.84 4.19
N TYR A 15 -4.21 -7.37 5.33
CA TYR A 15 -2.85 -7.06 5.80
C TYR A 15 -1.78 -7.53 4.80
N ALA A 16 -1.88 -8.77 4.31
CA ALA A 16 -0.94 -9.30 3.34
C ALA A 16 -0.95 -8.49 2.05
N PHE A 17 -2.12 -8.01 1.63
CA PHE A 17 -2.27 -7.14 0.48
C PHE A 17 -1.57 -5.80 0.66
N GLY A 18 -1.70 -5.13 1.81
CA GLY A 18 -0.94 -3.89 2.08
C GLY A 18 0.57 -4.10 1.98
N VAL A 19 1.08 -5.21 2.51
CA VAL A 19 2.50 -5.60 2.37
C VAL A 19 2.87 -5.80 0.91
N LEU A 20 2.01 -6.49 0.14
CA LEU A 20 2.23 -6.72 -1.28
C LEU A 20 2.25 -5.41 -2.08
N MET A 21 1.35 -4.46 -1.80
CA MET A 21 1.34 -3.14 -2.45
C MET A 21 2.69 -2.43 -2.30
N TYR A 22 3.28 -2.50 -1.11
CA TYR A 22 4.62 -1.97 -0.88
C TYR A 22 5.69 -2.65 -1.71
N GLU A 23 5.70 -3.99 -1.73
CA GLU A 23 6.71 -4.76 -2.47
C GLU A 23 6.61 -4.51 -3.97
N VAL A 24 5.39 -4.43 -4.52
CA VAL A 24 5.14 -4.13 -5.93
C VAL A 24 5.59 -2.71 -6.27
N TYR A 25 5.22 -1.72 -5.45
CA TYR A 25 5.57 -0.32 -5.70
C TYR A 25 7.07 -0.07 -5.61
N THR A 26 7.72 -0.58 -4.56
CA THR A 26 9.14 -0.32 -4.29
C THR A 26 10.09 -1.28 -4.99
N LYS A 27 9.58 -2.40 -5.52
CA LYS A 27 10.34 -3.56 -6.01
C LYS A 27 11.32 -4.12 -4.97
N LYS A 28 11.04 -3.90 -3.68
CA LYS A 28 11.88 -4.32 -2.55
C LYS A 28 11.09 -5.25 -1.64
N ARG A 29 11.80 -6.18 -1.01
CA ARG A 29 11.24 -7.01 0.07
C ARG A 29 10.97 -6.16 1.30
N ALA A 30 9.73 -6.18 1.79
CA ALA A 30 9.27 -5.34 2.90
C ALA A 30 10.10 -5.48 4.18
N TYR A 31 10.55 -6.69 4.48
CA TYR A 31 11.32 -7.02 5.69
C TYR A 31 12.64 -7.73 5.36
N SER A 32 13.34 -7.27 4.31
CA SER A 32 14.64 -7.82 3.93
C SER A 32 15.63 -7.80 5.10
N GLY A 33 16.46 -8.86 5.20
CA GLY A 33 17.49 -8.98 6.24
C GLY A 33 16.99 -9.41 7.63
N LEU A 34 15.68 -9.65 7.80
CA LEU A 34 15.12 -10.12 9.07
C LEU A 34 14.68 -11.58 9.00
N PRO A 35 15.01 -12.40 10.02
CA PRO A 35 14.45 -13.75 10.11
C PRO A 35 12.95 -13.66 10.39
N ARG A 36 12.20 -14.64 9.86
CA ARG A 36 10.75 -14.80 10.01
C ARG A 36 10.20 -14.44 11.39
N GLN A 37 10.80 -15.04 12.42
CA GLN A 37 10.33 -14.88 13.80
C GLN A 37 10.49 -13.43 14.28
N ALA A 38 11.61 -12.79 13.96
CA ALA A 38 11.82 -11.37 14.28
C ALA A 38 10.86 -10.44 13.53
N VAL A 39 10.48 -10.78 12.30
CA VAL A 39 9.44 -10.03 11.56
C VAL A 39 8.10 -10.14 12.27
N ILE A 40 7.68 -11.34 12.66
CA ILE A 40 6.41 -11.53 13.38
C ILE A 40 6.41 -10.71 14.67
N GLU A 41 7.49 -10.81 15.45
CA GLU A 41 7.61 -10.10 16.71
C GLU A 41 7.58 -8.59 16.52
N ARG A 42 8.37 -8.04 15.60
CA ARG A 42 8.46 -6.59 15.38
C ARG A 42 7.17 -6.02 14.78
N VAL A 43 6.50 -6.78 13.90
CA VAL A 43 5.22 -6.38 13.33
C VAL A 43 4.12 -6.37 14.40
N HIS A 44 4.01 -7.44 15.21
CA HIS A 44 2.94 -7.58 16.18
C HIS A 44 3.17 -6.76 17.45
N LYS A 45 4.38 -6.77 18.01
CA LYS A 45 4.70 -6.11 19.29
C LYS A 45 5.15 -4.68 19.12
N MET A 46 5.93 -4.37 18.08
CA MET A 46 6.53 -3.04 17.87
C MET A 46 5.81 -2.21 16.80
N GLY A 47 4.77 -2.75 16.17
CA GLY A 47 4.05 -2.03 15.11
C GLY A 47 4.90 -1.71 13.89
N MET A 48 5.98 -2.46 13.63
CA MET A 48 6.86 -2.22 12.47
C MET A 48 6.04 -2.32 11.18
N ARG A 49 6.16 -1.31 10.31
CA ARG A 49 5.53 -1.26 8.98
C ARG A 49 6.53 -0.79 7.91
N PRO A 50 6.35 -1.22 6.66
CA PRO A 50 7.19 -0.76 5.55
C PRO A 50 7.03 0.75 5.35
N ARG A 51 8.15 1.44 5.07
CA ARG A 51 8.15 2.89 4.80
C ARG A 51 8.22 3.13 3.31
N PHE A 52 7.18 3.74 2.76
CA PHE A 52 7.17 4.18 1.37
C PHE A 52 8.20 5.30 1.13
N PRO A 53 8.81 5.36 -0.07
CA PRO A 53 9.57 6.52 -0.52
C PRO A 53 8.71 7.79 -0.50
N SER A 54 9.34 8.96 -0.34
CA SER A 54 8.67 10.26 -0.41
C SER A 54 8.07 10.56 -1.79
N THR A 55 8.51 9.85 -2.83
CA THR A 55 8.00 9.97 -4.20
C THR A 55 6.71 9.19 -4.42
N THR A 56 6.24 8.41 -3.44
CA THR A 56 5.02 7.63 -3.57
C THR A 56 3.78 8.54 -3.53
N PRO A 57 2.84 8.42 -4.49
CA PRO A 57 1.55 9.10 -4.42
C PRO A 57 0.90 8.83 -3.07
N ALA A 58 0.50 9.90 -2.37
CA ALA A 58 0.01 9.83 -1.00
C ALA A 58 -1.13 8.82 -0.85
N ALA A 59 -2.02 8.74 -1.83
CA ALA A 59 -3.16 7.85 -1.78
C ALA A 59 -2.79 6.34 -1.89
N ILE A 60 -1.74 5.98 -2.63
CA ILE A 60 -1.22 4.59 -2.63
C ILE A 60 -0.65 4.24 -1.26
N ALA A 61 0.13 5.14 -0.68
CA ALA A 61 0.72 4.94 0.64
C ALA A 61 -0.36 4.84 1.72
N GLN A 62 -1.41 5.67 1.65
CA GLN A 62 -2.55 5.66 2.57
C GLN A 62 -3.37 4.37 2.46
N LEU A 63 -3.66 3.89 1.25
CA LEU A 63 -4.39 2.65 1.06
C LEU A 63 -3.63 1.45 1.62
N ALA A 64 -2.33 1.35 1.33
CA ALA A 64 -1.48 0.33 1.93
C ALA A 64 -1.44 0.46 3.47
N GLN A 65 -1.44 1.70 4.00
CA GLN A 65 -1.53 1.98 5.43
C GLN A 65 -2.82 1.51 6.10
N ALA A 66 -3.96 1.72 5.45
CA ALA A 66 -5.24 1.19 5.90
C ALA A 66 -5.24 -0.34 5.91
N CYS A 67 -4.66 -0.97 4.89
CA CYS A 67 -4.61 -2.43 4.76
C CYS A 67 -3.85 -3.13 5.89
N TRP A 68 -2.75 -2.55 6.39
CA TRP A 68 -1.91 -3.15 7.42
C TRP A 68 -2.08 -2.51 8.83
N GLN A 69 -3.27 -1.97 9.14
CA GLN A 69 -3.59 -1.48 10.47
C GLN A 69 -3.32 -2.53 11.57
N GLN A 70 -2.87 -2.06 12.74
CA GLN A 70 -2.57 -2.95 13.88
C GLN A 70 -3.83 -3.72 14.29
N THR A 71 -4.93 -3.01 14.42
CA THR A 71 -6.23 -3.56 14.78
C THR A 71 -6.89 -4.22 13.55
N PRO A 72 -7.18 -5.53 13.57
CA PRO A 72 -7.77 -6.22 12.42
C PRO A 72 -9.12 -5.67 11.96
N SER A 73 -9.95 -5.16 12.88
CA SER A 73 -11.27 -4.59 12.55
C SER A 73 -11.20 -3.21 11.88
N GLN A 74 -10.05 -2.54 11.90
CA GLN A 74 -9.83 -1.27 11.21
C GLN A 74 -9.32 -1.46 9.79
N ARG A 75 -9.05 -2.70 9.38
CA ARG A 75 -8.57 -2.99 8.02
C ARG A 75 -9.77 -3.00 7.07
N PRO A 76 -9.66 -2.35 5.90
CA PRO A 76 -10.72 -2.35 4.90
C PRO A 76 -10.96 -3.77 4.38
N CYS A 77 -12.18 -4.01 3.92
CA CYS A 77 -12.48 -5.25 3.19
C CYS A 77 -12.01 -5.13 1.74
N PHE A 78 -11.92 -6.26 1.04
CA PHE A 78 -11.44 -6.25 -0.35
C PHE A 78 -12.36 -5.47 -1.29
N THR A 79 -13.65 -5.34 -0.97
CA THR A 79 -14.56 -4.48 -1.73
C THR A 79 -14.08 -3.02 -1.64
N ASP A 80 -13.89 -2.49 -0.44
CA ASP A 80 -13.39 -1.12 -0.23
C ASP A 80 -11.99 -0.92 -0.86
N ILE A 81 -11.12 -1.93 -0.77
CA ILE A 81 -9.78 -1.88 -1.37
C ILE A 81 -9.87 -1.77 -2.90
N THR A 82 -10.77 -2.55 -3.52
CA THR A 82 -10.93 -2.57 -4.98
C THR A 82 -11.49 -1.24 -5.47
N GLU A 83 -12.53 -0.74 -4.81
CA GLU A 83 -13.13 0.57 -5.13
C GLU A 83 -12.08 1.70 -5.01
N ALA A 84 -11.27 1.69 -3.95
CA ALA A 84 -10.20 2.67 -3.79
C ALA A 84 -9.13 2.58 -4.89
N LEU A 85 -8.79 1.36 -5.35
CA LEU A 85 -7.83 1.17 -6.44
C LEU A 85 -8.37 1.62 -7.78
N GLU A 86 -9.64 1.36 -8.06
CA GLU A 86 -10.32 1.80 -9.28
C GLU A 86 -10.37 3.33 -9.36
N GLN A 87 -10.72 3.99 -8.25
CA GLN A 87 -10.69 5.45 -8.17
C GLN A 87 -9.27 5.99 -8.40
N LEU A 88 -8.26 5.37 -7.78
CA LEU A 88 -6.87 5.77 -7.99
C LEU A 88 -6.39 5.60 -9.43
N ALA A 89 -6.83 4.53 -10.10
CA ALA A 89 -6.51 4.30 -11.50
C ALA A 89 -7.15 5.37 -12.40
N ALA A 90 -8.40 5.75 -12.12
CA ALA A 90 -9.09 6.83 -12.83
C ALA A 90 -8.36 8.17 -12.63
N ASP A 91 -8.05 8.54 -11.38
CA ASP A 91 -7.36 9.79 -11.05
C ASP A 91 -5.98 9.90 -11.75
N LEU A 92 -5.25 8.77 -11.81
CA LEU A 92 -3.96 8.70 -12.50
C LEU A 92 -4.11 8.81 -14.03
N ALA A 93 -5.17 8.23 -14.61
CA ALA A 93 -5.44 8.34 -16.03
C ALA A 93 -5.78 9.79 -16.42
N ASP A 94 -6.59 10.47 -15.61
CA ASP A 94 -6.95 11.88 -15.81
C ASP A 94 -5.73 12.80 -15.65
N ALA A 95 -4.88 12.55 -14.65
CA ALA A 95 -3.64 13.30 -14.45
C ALA A 95 -2.66 13.10 -15.63
N ALA A 96 -2.55 11.89 -16.16
CA ALA A 96 -1.72 11.59 -17.33
C ALA A 96 -2.26 12.28 -18.60
N ALA A 97 -3.57 12.31 -18.79
CA ALA A 97 -4.21 13.01 -19.91
C ALA A 97 -4.00 14.54 -19.83
N ALA A 98 -4.13 15.12 -18.64
CA ALA A 98 -3.87 16.54 -18.42
C ALA A 98 -2.39 16.91 -18.66
N ALA A 99 -1.45 16.05 -18.27
CA ALA A 99 -0.03 16.24 -18.54
C ALA A 99 0.31 16.21 -20.04
N ALA A 100 -0.42 15.41 -20.84
CA ALA A 100 -0.26 15.34 -22.29
C ALA A 100 -0.83 16.59 -23.02
N ALA A 101 -1.78 17.30 -22.42
CA ALA A 101 -2.38 18.52 -22.98
C ALA A 101 -1.59 19.82 -22.67
N GLY A 102 -0.54 19.74 -21.84
CA GLY A 102 0.16 20.90 -21.28
C GLY A 102 1.37 21.45 -22.08
N THR A 103 1.83 20.79 -23.14
CA THR A 103 2.93 21.33 -23.98
C THR A 103 2.38 21.98 -25.26
N GLY A 104 1.82 23.17 -25.12
CA GLY A 104 1.67 24.10 -26.24
C GLY A 104 3.05 24.67 -26.62
N PRO A 105 3.37 24.84 -27.92
CA PRO A 105 4.65 25.40 -28.34
C PRO A 105 4.84 26.81 -27.76
N PRO A 106 6.08 27.20 -27.40
CA PRO A 106 6.34 28.54 -26.89
C PRO A 106 5.92 29.57 -27.93
N PRO A 107 5.35 30.73 -27.52
CA PRO A 107 5.00 31.79 -28.45
C PRO A 107 6.28 32.26 -29.16
N ALA A 108 6.28 32.17 -30.49
CA ALA A 108 7.31 32.77 -31.32
C ALA A 108 7.27 34.29 -31.13
N LEU A 109 8.37 34.84 -30.61
CA LEU A 109 8.67 36.28 -30.65
C LEU A 109 9.13 36.67 -32.05
#